data_AF-A0A7S4IJL9-F1
#
_entry.id   AF-A0A7S4IJL9-F1
#
_cell.length_a   1.000
_cell.length_b   1.000
_cell.length_c   1.000
_cell.angle_alpha   90.00
_cell.angle_beta   90.00
_cell.angle_gamma   90.00
#
_symmetry.space_group_name_H-M   'P 1'
#
loop_
_entity.id
_entity.type
_entity.pdbx_description
1 polymer ?
#
loop_
_entity_poly.entity_id
_entity_poly.type
_entity_poly.pdbx_seq_one_letter_code
_entity_poly.pdbx_strand_id
1 'polypeptide(L)'
;ALQPSPAHFTPLHAEFMKVCLLSKCYFAAQPLLDQELLQVDKEATLVTPRDLLLYHYYAGMIEIGHKRFKSAIQYLTLAFSAPTHVLNAIMVEAYKKCVLCALIETGEAPRVPKYTALVVQRQLKATALAPYHELADAFVSHKVADLRAALEKYAASLQADHNLGLGKQCVEALKRRNIYRLTRTYLTLSLVHIAENAQLDDAAEAEKYVCDMVASGDIFATINQPQGMVQFDEREERFDSHDAAEAEK
;
A
#
# COMPACT_ATOMS: atom_id res chain seq x y z
N ALA A 1 20.86 -23.03 21.08
CA ALA A 1 20.67 -22.41 19.75
C ALA A 1 20.23 -20.97 19.96
N LEU A 2 20.62 -20.03 19.09
CA LEU A 2 20.19 -18.62 19.17
C LEU A 2 18.67 -18.46 18.99
N GLN A 3 18.03 -19.44 18.35
CA GLN A 3 16.60 -19.56 18.18
C GLN A 3 16.19 -20.98 18.63
N PRO A 4 15.26 -21.15 19.60
CA PRO A 4 14.86 -22.47 20.10
C PRO A 4 14.17 -23.35 19.07
N SER A 5 13.35 -22.76 18.19
CA SER A 5 12.72 -23.39 17.03
C SER A 5 12.58 -22.36 15.91
N PRO A 6 12.50 -22.75 14.63
CA PRO A 6 12.37 -21.81 13.51
C PRO A 6 11.12 -20.91 13.59
N ALA A 7 10.14 -21.26 14.43
CA ALA A 7 8.95 -20.45 14.67
C ALA A 7 9.13 -19.36 15.75
N HIS A 8 10.27 -19.34 16.47
CA HIS A 8 10.52 -18.36 17.53
C HIS A 8 11.01 -17.03 16.98
N PHE A 9 10.33 -15.95 17.32
CA PHE A 9 10.83 -14.60 17.08
C PHE A 9 12.03 -14.31 17.99
N THR A 10 13.04 -13.64 17.45
CA THR A 10 14.22 -13.17 18.20
C THR A 10 14.53 -11.72 17.80
N PRO A 11 15.19 -10.93 18.67
CA PRO A 11 15.53 -9.53 18.36
C PRO A 11 16.43 -9.40 17.11
N LEU A 12 17.18 -10.45 16.78
CA LEU A 12 18.02 -10.52 15.58
C LEU A 12 17.21 -10.37 14.28
N HIS A 13 15.95 -10.79 14.26
CA HIS A 13 15.08 -10.60 13.08
C HIS A 13 14.91 -9.11 12.78
N ALA A 14 14.68 -8.28 13.80
CA ALA A 14 14.52 -6.83 13.63
C ALA A 14 15.82 -6.16 13.17
N GLU A 15 16.97 -6.53 13.73
CA GLU A 15 18.27 -5.98 13.32
C GLU A 15 18.67 -6.44 11.91
N PHE A 16 18.38 -7.68 11.53
CA PHE A 16 18.62 -8.17 10.17
C PHE A 16 17.78 -7.40 9.14
N MET A 17 16.49 -7.20 9.42
CA MET A 17 15.59 -6.40 8.56
C MET A 17 16.11 -4.97 8.39
N LYS A 18 16.59 -4.36 9.47
CA LYS A 18 17.20 -3.03 9.44
C LYS A 18 18.46 -2.98 8.57
N VAL A 19 19.34 -3.98 8.66
CA VAL A 19 20.53 -4.05 7.80
C VAL A 19 20.16 -4.22 6.33
N CYS A 20 19.16 -5.05 6.02
CA CYS A 20 18.62 -5.19 4.66
C CYS A 20 18.06 -3.87 4.13
N LEU A 21 17.35 -3.12 4.97
CA LEU A 21 16.79 -1.82 4.62
C LEU A 21 17.90 -0.77 4.35
N LEU A 22 18.90 -0.69 5.21
CA LEU A 22 20.02 0.25 5.09
C LEU A 22 20.91 -0.06 3.87
N SER A 23 21.17 -1.34 3.61
CA SER A 23 21.95 -1.81 2.45
C SER A 23 21.15 -1.79 1.15
N LYS A 24 19.84 -1.52 1.20
CA LYS A 24 18.89 -1.61 0.08
C LYS A 24 18.87 -3.01 -0.58
N CYS A 25 19.24 -4.04 0.17
CA CYS A 25 19.22 -5.43 -0.28
C CYS A 25 17.95 -6.13 0.24
N TYR A 26 16.80 -5.78 -0.34
CA TYR A 26 15.50 -6.29 0.10
C TYR A 26 15.31 -7.79 -0.18
N PHE A 27 15.93 -8.31 -1.23
CA PHE A 27 15.89 -9.73 -1.60
C PHE A 27 16.40 -10.64 -0.47
N ALA A 28 17.42 -10.19 0.27
CA ALA A 28 17.98 -10.97 1.39
C ALA A 28 17.00 -11.13 2.57
N ALA A 29 16.00 -10.26 2.69
CA ALA A 29 14.98 -10.33 3.73
C ALA A 29 13.82 -11.28 3.39
N GLN A 30 13.62 -11.60 2.11
CA GLN A 30 12.50 -12.42 1.64
C GLN A 30 12.39 -13.77 2.37
N PRO A 31 13.45 -14.58 2.53
CA PRO A 31 13.34 -15.88 3.18
C PRO A 31 12.94 -15.79 4.65
N LEU A 32 13.17 -14.64 5.30
CA LEU A 32 12.80 -14.41 6.69
C LEU A 32 11.36 -13.88 6.82
N LEU A 33 10.88 -13.12 5.82
CA LEU A 33 9.47 -12.70 5.74
C LEU A 33 8.54 -13.86 5.40
N ASP A 34 9.03 -14.85 4.66
CA ASP A 34 8.28 -16.06 4.29
C ASP A 34 8.21 -17.07 5.46
N GLN A 35 8.94 -16.84 6.56
CA GLN A 35 8.90 -17.70 7.76
C GLN A 35 7.75 -17.31 8.70
N GLU A 36 7.02 -18.31 9.17
CA GLU A 36 5.94 -18.13 10.16
C GLU A 36 6.51 -18.02 11.58
N LEU A 37 6.79 -16.78 12.01
CA LEU A 37 7.26 -16.47 13.36
C LEU A 37 6.06 -16.37 14.33
N LEU A 38 5.57 -17.52 14.79
CA LEU A 38 4.35 -17.62 15.61
C LEU A 38 4.62 -17.57 17.12
N GLN A 39 5.85 -17.83 17.57
CA GLN A 39 6.17 -17.95 18.99
C GLN A 39 7.03 -16.78 19.48
N VAL A 40 6.55 -16.05 20.49
CA VAL A 40 7.30 -14.97 21.14
C VAL A 40 7.52 -15.35 22.60
N ASP A 41 8.74 -15.72 22.95
CA ASP A 41 9.11 -16.11 24.32
C ASP A 41 10.19 -15.17 24.87
N LYS A 42 9.80 -14.36 25.86
CA LYS A 42 10.69 -13.40 26.51
C LYS A 42 11.81 -14.08 27.28
N GLU A 43 11.57 -15.21 27.91
CA GLU A 43 12.57 -15.89 28.75
C GLU A 43 13.62 -16.60 27.88
N ALA A 44 13.18 -17.21 26.78
CA ALA A 44 14.09 -17.90 25.87
C ALA A 44 14.88 -16.97 24.94
N THR A 45 14.30 -15.84 24.52
CA THR A 45 14.87 -15.00 23.44
C THR A 45 15.16 -13.55 23.83
N LEU A 46 14.84 -13.16 25.08
CA LEU A 46 15.02 -11.80 25.61
C LEU A 46 14.34 -10.70 24.77
N VAL A 47 13.26 -11.05 24.06
CA VAL A 47 12.51 -10.13 23.19
C VAL A 47 11.86 -9.02 23.99
N THR A 48 12.00 -7.79 23.50
CA THR A 48 11.25 -6.64 23.98
C THR A 48 10.10 -6.30 23.01
N PRO A 49 9.01 -5.66 23.49
CA PRO A 49 7.93 -5.20 22.62
C PRO A 49 8.40 -4.25 21.50
N ARG A 50 9.48 -3.51 21.76
CA ARG A 50 10.09 -2.63 20.77
C ARG A 50 10.64 -3.42 19.57
N ASP A 51 11.25 -4.58 19.80
CA ASP A 51 11.84 -5.39 18.74
C ASP A 51 10.75 -5.91 17.80
N LEU A 52 9.61 -6.32 18.36
CA LEU A 52 8.45 -6.75 17.59
C LEU A 52 7.88 -5.61 16.73
N LEU A 53 7.74 -4.41 17.30
CA LEU A 53 7.27 -3.23 16.56
C LEU A 53 8.22 -2.86 15.43
N LEU A 54 9.53 -2.87 15.69
CA LEU A 54 10.55 -2.57 14.70
C LEU A 54 10.57 -3.62 13.59
N TYR A 55 10.44 -4.91 13.92
CA TYR A 55 10.36 -5.97 12.93
C TYR A 55 9.20 -5.74 11.95
N HIS A 56 7.97 -5.57 12.45
CA HIS A 56 6.80 -5.34 11.60
C HIS A 56 6.92 -4.04 10.78
N TYR A 57 7.47 -2.98 11.38
CA TYR A 57 7.70 -1.73 10.66
C TYR A 57 8.72 -1.89 9.52
N TYR A 58 9.87 -2.52 9.77
CA TYR A 58 10.88 -2.74 8.75
C TYR A 58 10.43 -3.74 7.68
N ALA A 59 9.73 -4.81 8.06
CA ALA A 59 9.09 -5.75 7.14
C ALA A 59 8.12 -5.00 6.19
N GLY A 60 7.27 -4.14 6.74
CA GLY A 60 6.39 -3.28 5.94
C GLY A 60 7.16 -2.37 4.97
N MET A 61 8.28 -1.78 5.38
CA MET A 61 9.12 -0.94 4.50
C MET A 61 9.80 -1.74 3.38
N ILE A 62 10.23 -2.97 3.67
CA ILE A 62 10.84 -3.87 2.68
C ILE A 62 9.81 -4.29 1.64
N GLU A 63 8.60 -4.67 2.07
CA GLU A 63 7.49 -5.01 1.18
C GLU A 63 7.03 -3.81 0.33
N ILE A 64 7.05 -2.59 0.88
CA ILE A 64 6.88 -1.35 0.11
C ILE A 64 7.96 -1.24 -0.99
N GLY A 65 9.23 -1.54 -0.64
CA GLY A 65 10.34 -1.55 -1.59
C GLY A 65 10.14 -2.55 -2.73
N HIS A 66 9.52 -3.70 -2.44
CA HIS A 66 9.12 -4.72 -3.42
C HIS A 66 7.82 -4.39 -4.18
N LYS A 67 7.16 -3.25 -3.90
CA LYS A 67 5.83 -2.87 -4.42
C LYS A 67 4.73 -3.89 -4.10
N ARG A 68 4.89 -4.68 -3.03
CA ARG A 68 3.88 -5.63 -2.53
C ARG A 68 3.01 -4.94 -1.48
N PHE A 69 2.18 -3.99 -1.92
CA PHE A 69 1.45 -3.12 -1.01
C PHE A 69 0.45 -3.87 -0.13
N LYS A 70 -0.19 -4.95 -0.62
CA LYS A 70 -1.08 -5.81 0.19
C LYS A 70 -0.38 -6.34 1.46
N SER A 71 0.77 -6.97 1.29
CA SER A 71 1.57 -7.52 2.38
C SER A 71 2.11 -6.40 3.29
N ALA A 72 2.57 -5.29 2.69
CA ALA A 72 3.02 -4.13 3.46
C ALA A 72 1.93 -3.57 4.39
N ILE A 73 0.68 -3.45 3.91
CA ILE A 73 -0.44 -2.97 4.72
C ILE A 73 -0.68 -3.90 5.91
N GLN A 74 -0.58 -5.22 5.73
CA GLN A 74 -0.73 -6.19 6.83
C GLN A 74 0.34 -5.98 7.90
N TYR A 75 1.61 -5.95 7.51
CA TYR A 75 2.73 -5.73 8.44
C TYR A 75 2.62 -4.38 9.17
N LEU A 76 2.31 -3.30 8.46
CA LEU A 76 2.13 -1.98 9.06
C LEU A 76 0.92 -1.93 9.99
N THR A 77 -0.16 -2.64 9.64
CA THR A 77 -1.35 -2.76 10.50
C THR A 77 -1.04 -3.46 11.80
N LEU A 78 -0.26 -4.55 11.77
CA LEU A 78 0.22 -5.21 12.98
C LEU A 78 1.09 -4.27 13.83
N ALA A 79 1.93 -3.45 13.21
CA ALA A 79 2.77 -2.49 13.92
C ALA A 79 1.96 -1.40 14.65
N PHE A 80 1.00 -0.74 13.99
CA PHE A 80 0.24 0.35 14.63
C PHE A 80 -0.92 -0.14 15.52
N SER A 81 -1.43 -1.36 15.31
CA SER A 81 -2.53 -1.92 16.10
C SER A 81 -2.05 -2.68 17.35
N ALA A 82 -0.73 -2.79 17.55
CA ALA A 82 -0.13 -3.42 18.71
C ALA A 82 -0.72 -2.86 20.02
N PRO A 83 -1.10 -3.72 20.99
CA PRO A 83 -1.68 -3.27 22.26
C PRO A 83 -0.71 -2.39 23.04
N THR A 84 -0.99 -1.09 23.12
CA THR A 84 -0.21 -0.14 23.91
C THR A 84 -1.13 0.87 24.62
N HIS A 85 -0.65 1.41 25.75
CA HIS A 85 -1.33 2.50 26.45
C HIS A 85 -0.91 3.89 25.95
N VAL A 86 0.21 3.97 25.23
CA VAL A 86 0.80 5.21 24.73
C VAL A 86 1.22 5.00 23.28
N LEU A 87 0.84 5.94 22.41
CA LEU A 87 1.30 5.95 21.03
C LEU A 87 2.80 6.28 20.96
N ASN A 88 3.56 5.37 20.37
CA ASN A 88 5.00 5.55 20.17
C ASN A 88 5.29 6.06 18.75
N ALA A 89 6.49 6.59 18.54
CA ALA A 89 6.90 7.15 17.25
C ALA A 89 6.89 6.11 16.11
N ILE A 90 7.20 4.83 16.41
CA ILE A 90 7.21 3.75 15.42
C ILE A 90 5.80 3.49 14.88
N MET A 91 4.79 3.46 15.76
CA MET A 91 3.38 3.29 15.42
C MET A 91 2.87 4.47 14.59
N VAL A 92 3.28 5.70 14.93
CA VAL A 92 2.95 6.90 14.14
C VAL A 92 3.50 6.78 12.72
N GLU A 93 4.78 6.47 12.57
CA GLU A 93 5.43 6.31 11.26
C GLU A 93 4.86 5.14 10.46
N ALA A 94 4.53 4.04 11.12
CA ALA A 94 3.87 2.90 10.51
C ALA A 94 2.49 3.28 9.97
N TYR A 95 1.71 4.03 10.76
CA TYR A 95 0.38 4.49 10.36
C TYR A 95 0.42 5.44 9.17
N LYS A 96 1.31 6.43 9.17
CA LYS A 96 1.52 7.36 8.05
C LYS A 96 1.76 6.61 6.73
N LYS A 97 2.68 5.63 6.74
CA LYS A 97 2.99 4.80 5.57
C LYS A 97 1.83 3.88 5.20
N CYS A 98 1.12 3.34 6.19
CA CYS A 98 -0.04 2.49 5.97
C CYS A 98 -1.15 3.24 5.23
N VAL A 99 -1.41 4.51 5.59
CA VAL A 99 -2.38 5.34 4.87
C VAL A 99 -2.03 5.44 3.40
N LEU A 100 -0.79 5.83 3.06
CA LEU A 100 -0.36 5.96 1.66
C LEU A 100 -0.42 4.62 0.91
N CYS A 101 0.02 3.52 1.54
CA CYS A 101 -0.04 2.20 0.91
C CYS A 101 -1.48 1.75 0.67
N ALA A 102 -2.38 1.99 1.62
CA ALA A 102 -3.80 1.68 1.46
C ALA A 102 -4.43 2.49 0.32
N LEU A 103 -4.11 3.78 0.19
CA LEU A 103 -4.57 4.59 -0.94
C LEU A 103 -4.07 4.04 -2.29
N ILE A 104 -2.84 3.51 -2.34
CA ILE A 104 -2.29 2.88 -3.56
C ILE A 104 -2.98 1.54 -3.85
N GLU A 105 -3.20 0.70 -2.84
CA GLU A 105 -3.68 -0.67 -3.04
C GLU A 105 -5.21 -0.80 -3.07
N THR A 106 -5.91 -0.25 -2.08
CA THR A 106 -7.37 -0.37 -1.94
C THR A 106 -8.11 0.88 -2.43
N GLY A 107 -7.47 2.05 -2.33
CA GLY A 107 -8.08 3.35 -2.69
C GLY A 107 -8.91 3.97 -1.57
N GLU A 108 -8.90 3.35 -0.39
CA GLU A 108 -9.55 3.85 0.82
C GLU A 108 -8.52 3.99 1.93
N ALA A 109 -8.80 4.87 2.91
CA ALA A 109 -8.00 4.95 4.12
C ALA A 109 -8.03 3.62 4.90
N PRO A 110 -6.93 3.26 5.59
CA PRO A 110 -6.84 2.00 6.31
C PRO A 110 -7.84 1.96 7.46
N ARG A 111 -8.62 0.89 7.53
CA ARG A 111 -9.56 0.66 8.63
C ARG A 111 -8.78 0.22 9.86
N VAL A 112 -8.84 1.03 10.91
CA VAL A 112 -8.20 0.69 12.20
C VAL A 112 -8.90 -0.53 12.80
N PRO A 113 -8.16 -1.62 13.12
CA PRO A 113 -8.77 -2.81 13.69
C PRO A 113 -9.51 -2.52 15.00
N LYS A 114 -10.67 -3.14 15.21
CA LYS A 114 -11.55 -2.87 16.37
C LYS A 114 -10.88 -3.16 17.73
N TYR A 115 -9.92 -4.09 17.77
CA TYR A 115 -9.17 -4.46 18.96
C TYR A 115 -8.08 -3.43 19.34
N THR A 116 -7.79 -2.45 18.47
CA THR A 116 -6.80 -1.40 18.76
C THR A 116 -7.27 -0.58 19.96
N ALA A 117 -6.37 -0.32 20.93
CA ALA A 117 -6.71 0.42 22.14
C ALA A 117 -7.35 1.79 21.82
N LEU A 118 -8.43 2.15 22.53
CA LEU A 118 -9.20 3.37 22.26
C LEU A 118 -8.36 4.66 22.35
N VAL A 119 -7.37 4.68 23.26
CA VAL A 119 -6.42 5.80 23.40
C VAL A 119 -5.61 5.99 22.11
N VAL A 120 -5.11 4.88 21.55
CA VAL A 120 -4.36 4.87 20.28
C VAL A 120 -5.28 5.31 19.14
N GLN A 121 -6.52 4.81 19.06
CA GLN A 121 -7.48 5.22 18.03
C GLN A 121 -7.75 6.74 18.05
N ARG A 122 -7.86 7.34 19.23
CA ARG A 122 -8.03 8.80 19.38
C ARG A 122 -6.79 9.57 18.94
N GLN A 123 -5.60 9.09 19.32
CA GLN A 123 -4.34 9.74 18.96
C GLN A 123 -4.00 9.60 17.46
N LEU A 124 -4.42 8.52 16.80
CA LEU A 124 -4.29 8.36 15.34
C LEU A 124 -5.17 9.35 14.55
N LYS A 125 -6.27 9.81 15.17
CA LYS A 125 -7.14 10.87 14.63
C LYS A 125 -6.69 12.28 15.05
N ALA A 126 -5.57 12.41 15.76
CA ALA A 126 -5.08 13.71 16.18
C ALA A 126 -4.56 14.54 15.01
N THR A 127 -4.56 15.86 15.19
CA THR A 127 -4.17 16.85 14.17
C THR A 127 -2.76 16.67 13.63
N ALA A 128 -1.85 16.04 14.37
CA ALA A 128 -0.49 15.74 13.89
C ALA A 128 -0.48 14.83 12.65
N LEU A 129 -1.52 14.03 12.43
CA LEU A 129 -1.68 13.15 11.26
C LEU A 129 -2.61 13.74 10.19
N ALA A 130 -3.08 14.97 10.38
CA ALA A 130 -3.94 15.68 9.42
C ALA A 130 -3.39 15.70 7.98
N PRO A 131 -2.08 15.86 7.72
CA PRO A 131 -1.56 15.82 6.34
C PRO A 131 -1.90 14.52 5.60
N TYR A 132 -1.90 13.38 6.29
CA TYR A 132 -2.19 12.08 5.69
C TYR A 132 -3.70 11.83 5.54
N HIS A 133 -4.49 12.33 6.49
CA HIS A 133 -5.95 12.27 6.41
C HIS A 133 -6.51 13.16 5.30
N GLU A 134 -6.02 14.41 5.18
CA GLU A 134 -6.43 15.31 4.09
C GLU A 134 -6.03 14.77 2.70
N LEU A 135 -4.88 14.10 2.59
CA LEU A 135 -4.51 13.40 1.37
C LEU A 135 -5.46 12.24 1.06
N ALA A 136 -5.88 11.49 2.08
CA ALA A 136 -6.85 10.41 1.90
C ALA A 136 -8.23 10.96 1.49
N ASP A 137 -8.68 12.05 2.09
CA ASP A 137 -9.95 12.71 1.74
C ASP A 137 -9.92 13.25 0.30
N ALA A 138 -8.80 13.88 -0.10
CA ALA A 138 -8.58 14.34 -1.47
C ALA A 138 -8.52 13.18 -2.48
N PHE A 139 -8.04 12.00 -2.06
CA PHE A 139 -8.04 10.81 -2.91
C PHE A 139 -9.47 10.32 -3.18
N VAL A 140 -10.34 10.35 -2.18
CA VAL A 140 -11.75 9.91 -2.28
C VAL A 140 -12.57 10.88 -3.15
N SER A 141 -12.16 12.13 -3.31
CA SER A 141 -12.84 13.08 -4.22
C SER A 141 -12.69 12.71 -5.71
N HIS A 142 -11.79 11.77 -6.03
CA HIS A 142 -11.45 11.32 -7.38
C HIS A 142 -10.86 12.38 -8.32
N LYS A 143 -10.50 13.56 -7.76
CA LYS A 143 -9.89 14.66 -8.51
C LYS A 143 -8.38 14.66 -8.29
N VAL A 144 -7.64 14.36 -9.35
CA VAL A 144 -6.17 14.41 -9.43
C VAL A 144 -5.65 15.80 -9.07
N ALA A 145 -6.34 16.86 -9.49
CA ALA A 145 -5.96 18.25 -9.16
C ALA A 145 -6.00 18.52 -7.64
N ASP A 146 -7.05 18.07 -6.96
CA ASP A 146 -7.21 18.25 -5.51
C ASP A 146 -6.11 17.49 -4.75
N LEU A 147 -5.81 16.26 -5.17
CA LEU A 147 -4.75 15.45 -4.57
C LEU A 147 -3.36 16.06 -4.81
N ARG A 148 -3.09 16.60 -6.01
CA ARG A 148 -1.84 17.33 -6.31
C ARG A 148 -1.70 18.57 -5.44
N ALA A 149 -2.77 19.37 -5.30
CA ALA A 149 -2.76 20.56 -4.44
C ALA A 149 -2.53 20.21 -2.96
N ALA A 150 -3.16 19.13 -2.46
CA ALA A 150 -2.91 18.64 -1.11
C ALA A 150 -1.47 18.15 -0.93
N LEU A 151 -0.91 17.47 -1.93
CA LEU A 151 0.49 17.01 -1.92
C LEU A 151 1.48 18.18 -1.89
N GLU A 152 1.22 19.25 -2.65
CA GLU A 152 2.03 20.46 -2.66
C GLU A 152 1.95 21.21 -1.33
N LYS A 153 0.73 21.37 -0.79
CA LYS A 153 0.48 21.97 0.53
C LYS A 153 1.28 21.28 1.63
N TYR A 154 1.39 19.95 1.59
CA TYR A 154 2.07 19.14 2.60
C TYR A 154 3.45 18.62 2.19
N ALA A 155 4.02 19.09 1.07
CA ALA A 155 5.26 18.56 0.52
C ALA A 155 6.42 18.57 1.52
N ALA A 156 6.57 19.66 2.27
CA ALA A 156 7.63 19.78 3.29
C ALA A 156 7.47 18.76 4.43
N SER A 157 6.23 18.48 4.86
CA SER A 157 5.93 17.49 5.90
C SER A 157 6.22 16.07 5.40
N LEU A 158 5.77 15.72 4.19
CA LEU A 158 6.05 14.42 3.59
C LEU A 158 7.54 14.21 3.29
N GLN A 159 8.27 15.28 2.97
CA GLN A 159 9.72 15.20 2.75
C GLN A 159 10.47 14.98 4.07
N ALA A 160 10.06 15.64 5.16
CA ALA A 160 10.61 15.40 6.50
C ALA A 160 10.36 13.96 6.97
N ASP A 161 9.19 13.40 6.63
CA ASP A 161 8.82 12.01 6.95
C ASP A 161 9.40 10.96 5.97
N HIS A 162 10.16 11.40 4.95
CA HIS A 162 10.66 10.56 3.84
C HIS A 162 9.58 9.78 3.07
N ASN A 163 8.33 10.27 3.06
CA ASN A 163 7.17 9.62 2.44
C ASN A 163 6.73 10.30 1.13
N LEU A 164 7.42 11.36 0.68
CA LEU A 164 7.06 12.11 -0.54
C LEU A 164 6.96 11.22 -1.79
N GLY A 165 7.83 10.21 -1.91
CA GLY A 165 7.80 9.27 -3.02
C GLY A 165 6.51 8.45 -3.07
N LEU A 166 6.02 8.00 -1.89
CA LEU A 166 4.75 7.30 -1.78
C LEU A 166 3.57 8.22 -2.08
N GLY A 167 3.62 9.48 -1.62
CA GLY A 167 2.60 10.48 -1.96
C GLY A 167 2.46 10.72 -3.47
N LYS A 168 3.59 10.77 -4.21
CA LYS A 168 3.56 10.83 -5.67
C LYS A 168 2.97 9.57 -6.30
N GLN A 169 3.27 8.39 -5.76
CA GLN A 169 2.67 7.12 -6.21
C GLN A 169 1.15 7.10 -5.99
N CYS A 170 0.63 7.74 -4.94
CA CYS A 170 -0.83 7.89 -4.77
C CYS A 170 -1.47 8.66 -5.93
N VAL A 171 -0.83 9.70 -6.46
CA VAL A 171 -1.35 10.44 -7.62
C VAL A 171 -1.44 9.54 -8.86
N GLU A 172 -0.40 8.75 -9.11
CA GLU A 172 -0.38 7.76 -10.20
C GLU A 172 -1.44 6.67 -10.02
N ALA A 173 -1.62 6.18 -8.78
CA ALA A 173 -2.64 5.19 -8.45
C ALA A 173 -4.06 5.76 -8.65
N LEU A 174 -4.29 7.05 -8.35
CA LEU A 174 -5.58 7.70 -8.57
C LEU A 174 -5.94 7.77 -10.05
N LYS A 175 -4.99 8.16 -10.91
CA LYS A 175 -5.17 8.16 -12.37
C LYS A 175 -5.55 6.78 -12.89
N ARG A 176 -4.79 5.74 -12.51
CA ARG A 176 -5.07 4.34 -12.86
C ARG A 176 -6.46 3.91 -12.39
N ARG A 177 -6.85 4.25 -11.17
CA ARG A 177 -8.19 3.98 -10.63
C ARG A 177 -9.29 4.67 -11.42
N ASN A 178 -9.09 5.91 -11.83
CA ASN A 178 -10.08 6.63 -12.63
C ASN A 178 -10.30 5.93 -13.97
N ILE A 179 -9.23 5.47 -14.63
CA ILE A 179 -9.33 4.67 -15.87
C ILE A 179 -10.04 3.34 -15.59
N TYR A 180 -9.67 2.62 -14.52
CA TYR A 180 -10.34 1.37 -14.12
C TYR A 180 -11.83 1.56 -13.85
N ARG A 181 -12.27 2.72 -13.36
CA ARG A 181 -13.70 3.00 -13.19
C ARG A 181 -14.43 3.16 -14.51
N LEU A 182 -13.77 3.69 -15.55
CA LEU A 182 -14.37 3.84 -16.88
C LEU A 182 -14.66 2.48 -17.52
N THR A 183 -13.86 1.45 -17.24
CA THR A 183 -14.10 0.09 -17.75
C THR A 183 -15.39 -0.52 -17.23
N ARG A 184 -15.90 -0.05 -16.07
CA ARG A 184 -17.18 -0.51 -15.50
C ARG A 184 -18.41 0.13 -16.13
N THR A 185 -18.26 1.29 -16.76
CA THR A 185 -19.39 2.08 -17.29
C THR A 185 -19.40 2.14 -18.81
N TYR A 186 -18.28 1.88 -19.46
CA TYR A 186 -18.13 1.99 -20.91
C TYR A 186 -17.58 0.68 -21.48
N LEU A 187 -18.18 0.22 -22.58
CA LEU A 187 -17.63 -0.85 -23.40
C LEU A 187 -16.58 -0.31 -24.38
N THR A 188 -16.85 0.84 -24.99
CA THR A 188 -15.94 1.50 -25.93
C THR A 188 -15.88 2.98 -25.61
N LEU A 189 -14.67 3.54 -25.49
CA LEU A 189 -14.46 4.94 -25.17
C LEU A 189 -13.27 5.51 -25.95
N SER A 190 -13.35 6.76 -26.40
CA SER A 190 -12.22 7.38 -27.11
C SER A 190 -11.10 7.77 -26.14
N LEU A 191 -9.85 7.78 -26.61
CA LEU A 191 -8.70 8.20 -25.81
C LEU A 191 -8.81 9.64 -25.29
N VAL A 192 -9.47 10.52 -26.04
CA VAL A 192 -9.73 11.91 -25.63
C VAL A 192 -10.68 11.95 -24.43
N HIS A 193 -11.80 11.21 -24.48
CA HIS A 193 -12.73 11.15 -23.36
C HIS A 193 -12.14 10.42 -22.14
N ILE A 194 -11.24 9.45 -22.36
CA ILE A 194 -10.48 8.84 -21.26
C ILE A 194 -9.60 9.89 -20.59
N ALA A 195 -8.86 10.69 -21.37
CA ALA A 195 -8.00 11.74 -20.84
C ALA A 195 -8.80 12.76 -20.01
N GLU A 196 -9.94 13.24 -20.53
CA GLU A 196 -10.81 14.19 -19.85
C GLU A 196 -11.37 13.63 -18.53
N ASN A 197 -11.91 12.40 -18.54
CA ASN A 197 -12.52 11.80 -17.35
C ASN A 197 -11.48 11.35 -16.30
N ALA A 198 -10.32 10.87 -16.75
CA ALA A 198 -9.24 10.46 -15.85
C ALA A 198 -8.35 11.63 -15.39
N GLN A 199 -8.62 12.85 -15.88
CA GLN A 199 -7.84 14.06 -15.61
C GLN A 199 -6.36 13.91 -16.01
N LEU A 200 -6.14 13.41 -17.23
CA LEU A 200 -4.86 13.35 -17.90
C LEU A 200 -4.69 14.54 -18.83
N ASP A 201 -3.44 14.83 -19.20
CA ASP A 201 -3.10 16.02 -19.98
C ASP A 201 -3.51 15.87 -21.45
N ASP A 202 -3.31 14.68 -22.04
CA ASP A 202 -3.64 14.42 -23.43
C ASP A 202 -4.02 12.94 -23.73
N ALA A 203 -4.49 12.70 -24.95
CA ALA A 203 -4.84 11.36 -25.44
C ALA A 203 -3.63 10.42 -25.54
N ALA A 204 -2.42 10.96 -25.70
CA ALA A 204 -1.20 10.17 -25.77
C ALA A 204 -0.78 9.65 -24.37
N GLU A 205 -0.99 10.45 -23.33
CA GLU A 205 -0.83 10.04 -21.93
C GLU A 205 -1.89 8.98 -21.59
N ALA A 206 -3.15 9.17 -22.01
CA ALA A 206 -4.19 8.16 -21.86
C ALA A 206 -3.81 6.82 -22.52
N GLU A 207 -3.29 6.83 -23.75
CA GLU A 207 -2.83 5.62 -24.44
C GLU A 207 -1.71 4.92 -23.66
N LYS A 208 -0.74 5.67 -23.13
CA LYS A 208 0.34 5.12 -22.30
C LYS A 208 -0.20 4.45 -21.04
N TYR A 209 -1.09 5.10 -20.29
CA TYR A 209 -1.68 4.49 -19.10
C TYR A 209 -2.48 3.23 -19.43
N VAL A 210 -3.28 3.24 -20.50
CA VAL A 210 -4.04 2.07 -20.92
C VAL A 210 -3.10 0.92 -21.28
N CYS A 211 -2.07 1.17 -22.09
CA CYS A 211 -1.04 0.18 -22.43
C CYS A 211 -0.36 -0.39 -21.19
N ASP A 212 0.07 0.48 -20.26
CA ASP A 212 0.73 0.05 -19.03
C ASP A 212 -0.20 -0.79 -18.14
N MET A 213 -1.48 -0.43 -18.07
CA MET A 213 -2.48 -1.16 -17.28
C MET A 213 -2.88 -2.50 -17.91
N VAL A 214 -2.85 -2.61 -19.24
CA VAL A 214 -2.99 -3.89 -19.94
C VAL A 214 -1.76 -4.78 -19.70
N ALA A 215 -0.56 -4.21 -19.76
CA ALA A 215 0.69 -4.94 -19.53
C ALA A 215 0.84 -5.44 -18.07
N SER A 216 0.34 -4.68 -17.08
CA SER A 216 0.29 -5.13 -15.68
C SER A 216 -0.84 -6.12 -15.39
N GLY A 217 -1.80 -6.30 -16.31
CA GLY A 217 -2.98 -7.13 -16.12
C GLY A 217 -4.06 -6.49 -15.24
N ASP A 218 -4.02 -5.17 -15.06
CA ASP A 218 -5.00 -4.40 -14.27
C ASP A 218 -6.34 -4.25 -15.04
N ILE A 219 -6.28 -4.14 -16.38
CA ILE A 219 -7.45 -4.04 -17.27
C ILE A 219 -7.28 -4.93 -18.50
N PHE A 220 -8.42 -5.32 -19.09
CA PHE A 220 -8.47 -6.00 -20.38
C PHE A 220 -9.05 -5.02 -21.39
N ALA A 221 -8.21 -4.54 -22.30
CA ALA A 221 -8.61 -3.53 -23.26
C ALA A 221 -7.83 -3.69 -24.57
N THR A 222 -8.51 -3.42 -25.67
CA THR A 222 -7.95 -3.42 -27.02
C THR A 222 -7.96 -1.99 -27.58
N ILE A 223 -6.80 -1.49 -28.02
CA ILE A 223 -6.65 -0.14 -28.55
C ILE A 223 -6.75 -0.17 -30.08
N ASN A 224 -7.71 0.57 -30.64
CA ASN A 224 -7.87 0.78 -32.07
C ASN A 224 -7.29 2.16 -32.45
N GLN A 225 -5.98 2.21 -32.72
CA GLN A 225 -5.24 3.42 -33.09
C GLN A 225 -5.85 4.22 -34.26
N PRO A 226 -6.26 3.62 -35.41
CA PRO A 226 -6.80 4.40 -36.51
C PRO A 226 -8.13 5.09 -36.19
N GLN A 227 -8.87 4.60 -35.20
CA GLN A 227 -10.13 5.23 -34.75
C GLN A 227 -9.96 6.03 -33.44
N GLY A 228 -8.81 5.94 -32.76
CA GLY A 228 -8.57 6.58 -31.45
C GLY A 228 -9.49 6.05 -30.34
N MET A 229 -9.96 4.81 -30.47
CA MET A 229 -10.93 4.18 -29.57
C MET A 229 -10.28 3.06 -28.77
N VAL A 230 -10.70 2.92 -27.51
CA VAL A 230 -10.37 1.80 -26.63
C VAL A 230 -11.63 1.00 -26.40
N GLN A 231 -11.56 -0.30 -26.69
CA GLN A 231 -12.58 -1.27 -26.32
C GLN A 231 -12.15 -1.94 -25.03
N PHE A 232 -13.00 -1.89 -24.00
CA PHE A 232 -12.82 -2.61 -22.75
C PHE A 232 -13.51 -3.96 -22.86
N ASP A 233 -12.76 -5.01 -22.60
CA ASP A 233 -13.26 -6.38 -22.64
C ASP A 233 -13.50 -6.85 -21.19
N GLU A 234 -14.59 -7.61 -20.98
CA GLU A 234 -14.82 -8.24 -19.68
C GLU A 234 -13.83 -9.41 -19.50
N ARG A 235 -13.37 -9.60 -18.27
CA ARG A 235 -12.51 -10.73 -17.92
C ARG A 235 -13.32 -12.02 -18.09
N GLU A 236 -13.09 -12.80 -19.15
CA GLU A 236 -13.60 -14.17 -19.26
C GLU A 236 -12.85 -15.07 -18.25
N GLU A 237 -13.07 -14.86 -16.95
CA GLU A 237 -12.83 -15.90 -15.95
C GLU A 237 -13.97 -16.91 -16.09
N ARG A 238 -13.81 -17.86 -17.02
CA ARG A 238 -14.49 -19.14 -16.90
C ARG A 238 -13.90 -19.76 -15.64
N PHE A 239 -14.69 -19.85 -14.58
CA PHE A 239 -14.33 -20.47 -13.29
C PHE A 239 -14.09 -22.00 -13.43
N ASP A 240 -13.43 -22.43 -14.50
CA ASP A 240 -13.16 -23.82 -14.86
C ASP A 240 -11.81 -24.30 -14.31
N SER A 241 -10.98 -23.40 -13.76
CA SER A 241 -9.75 -23.80 -13.08
C SER A 241 -10.03 -24.30 -11.67
N HIS A 242 -9.42 -25.45 -11.36
CA HIS A 242 -9.53 -26.21 -10.11
C HIS A 242 -9.06 -25.45 -8.84
N ASP A 243 -8.66 -24.18 -8.99
CA ASP A 243 -8.17 -23.28 -7.93
C ASP A 243 -9.31 -22.59 -7.14
N ALA A 244 -10.56 -22.64 -7.63
CA ALA A 244 -11.72 -22.15 -6.88
C ALA A 244 -12.06 -23.01 -5.65
N ALA A 245 -11.52 -24.24 -5.56
CA ALA A 245 -11.83 -25.19 -4.48
C ALA A 245 -10.98 -25.02 -3.21
N GLU A 246 -9.87 -24.27 -3.25
CA GLU A 246 -8.99 -24.10 -2.09
C GLU A 246 -9.26 -22.82 -1.29
N ALA A 247 -10.16 -21.94 -1.76
CA ALA A 247 -10.54 -20.72 -1.04
C ALA A 247 -11.60 -20.93 0.06
N GLU A 248 -12.06 -22.16 0.30
CA GLU A 248 -13.15 -22.46 1.24
C GLU A 248 -12.84 -23.60 2.25
N LYS A 249 -11.57 -23.79 2.62
CA LYS A 249 -11.21 -24.61 3.79
C LYS A 249 -10.31 -23.91 4.77
#